data_AF-A0AAV3YE90-F1
#
_entry.id   AF-A0AAV3YE90-F1
#
_cell.length_a   1.000
_cell.length_b   1.000
_cell.length_c   1.000
_cell.angle_alpha   90.00
_cell.angle_beta   90.00
_cell.angle_gamma   90.00
#
_symmetry.space_group_name_H-M   'P 1'
#
loop_
_entity.id
_entity.type
_entity.pdbx_description
1 polymer ?
#
loop_
_entity_poly.entity_id
_entity_poly.type
_entity_poly.pdbx_seq_one_letter_code
_entity_poly.pdbx_strand_id
1 'polypeptide(L)'
;MNTLGISKDFIYGALNQHSNGVLTPSKQGRHDKHEKVKETVVQDVRDHINSFAAIDSHYCSARTNKKYLDALLSLAKMYRLYEEADKEHERASIDKYRRIFDEEFNLAFH
;
A
#
# COMPACT_ATOMS: atom_id res chain seq x y z
N MET A 1 33.26 -29.83 29.87
CA MET A 1 33.84 -28.49 29.69
C MET A 1 33.45 -27.95 28.32
N ASN A 2 32.85 -26.76 28.26
CA ASN A 2 32.61 -26.04 27.01
C ASN A 2 33.81 -25.10 26.82
N THR A 3 34.65 -25.36 25.83
CA THR A 3 35.93 -24.65 25.61
C THR A 3 35.78 -23.15 25.36
N LEU A 4 34.65 -22.73 24.80
CA LEU A 4 34.39 -21.35 24.39
C LEU A 4 33.15 -20.72 25.06
N GLY A 5 32.45 -21.45 25.94
CA GLY A 5 31.23 -20.94 26.59
C GLY A 5 30.05 -20.62 25.66
N ILE A 6 30.14 -20.92 24.36
CA ILE A 6 29.11 -20.66 23.35
C ILE A 6 28.39 -21.94 22.92
N SER A 7 27.13 -21.80 22.49
CA SER A 7 26.37 -22.93 21.95
C SER A 7 26.95 -23.40 20.61
N LYS A 8 26.87 -24.72 20.36
CA LYS A 8 27.19 -25.31 19.05
C LYS A 8 26.35 -24.67 17.94
N ASP A 9 25.07 -24.38 18.20
CA ASP A 9 24.16 -23.79 17.22
C ASP A 9 24.62 -22.40 16.76
N PHE A 10 25.19 -21.62 17.68
CA PHE A 10 25.75 -20.30 17.36
C PHE A 10 26.96 -20.42 16.44
N ILE A 11 27.85 -21.38 16.69
CA ILE A 11 29.02 -21.66 15.85
C ILE A 11 28.56 -22.09 14.45
N TYR A 12 27.64 -23.05 14.35
CA TYR A 12 27.12 -23.50 13.06
C TYR A 12 26.41 -22.39 12.29
N GLY A 13 25.65 -21.53 12.97
CA GLY A 13 25.01 -20.36 12.37
C GLY A 13 26.02 -19.38 11.76
N ALA A 14 27.07 -19.03 12.50
CA ALA A 14 28.13 -18.14 12.00
C ALA A 14 28.91 -18.76 10.83
N LEU A 15 29.22 -20.07 10.91
CA LEU A 15 29.88 -20.80 9.83
C LEU A 15 29.05 -20.83 8.55
N ASN A 16 27.72 -20.89 8.65
CA ASN A 16 26.84 -20.85 7.48
C ASN A 16 26.63 -19.44 6.90
N GLN A 17 27.08 -18.39 7.59
CA GLN A 17 26.84 -16.98 7.23
C GLN A 17 28.11 -16.26 6.80
N HIS A 18 29.15 -16.97 6.36
CA HIS A 18 30.41 -16.36 5.90
C HIS A 18 30.60 -16.52 4.38
N SER A 19 31.35 -15.58 3.79
CA SER A 19 31.88 -15.65 2.43
C SER A 19 33.36 -15.29 2.49
N ASN A 20 34.24 -16.18 2.05
CA ASN A 20 35.71 -15.99 2.05
C ASN A 20 36.29 -15.58 3.41
N GLY A 21 35.84 -16.23 4.50
CA GLY A 21 36.31 -15.93 5.86
C GLY A 21 35.73 -14.67 6.50
N VAL A 22 34.88 -13.92 5.78
CA VAL A 22 34.22 -12.72 6.29
C VAL A 22 32.73 -12.99 6.47
N LEU A 23 32.16 -12.57 7.60
CA LEU A 23 30.73 -12.69 7.84
C LEU A 23 29.96 -11.86 6.80
N THR A 24 28.94 -12.47 6.20
CA THR A 24 28.00 -11.76 5.34
C THR A 24 27.27 -10.69 6.13
N PRO A 25 26.95 -9.53 5.51
CA PRO A 25 26.22 -8.47 6.20
C PRO A 25 24.87 -8.99 6.68
N SER A 26 24.43 -8.51 7.85
CA SER A 26 23.16 -8.92 8.43
C SER A 26 22.01 -8.56 7.49
N LYS A 27 21.08 -9.52 7.30
CA LYS A 27 19.81 -9.29 6.60
C LYS A 27 18.66 -8.97 7.55
N GLN A 28 18.99 -8.63 8.81
CA GLN A 28 17.99 -8.26 9.80
C GLN A 28 17.28 -6.97 9.37
N GLY A 29 15.97 -6.89 9.61
CA GLY A 29 15.15 -5.75 9.17
C GLY A 29 14.86 -5.69 7.67
N ARG A 30 15.27 -6.70 6.87
CA ARG A 30 14.93 -6.74 5.44
C ARG A 30 13.52 -7.29 5.22
N HIS A 31 12.64 -6.46 4.66
CA HIS A 31 11.23 -6.77 4.42
C HIS A 31 10.83 -6.81 2.93
N ASP A 32 11.78 -7.00 2.01
CA ASP A 32 11.54 -6.97 0.55
C ASP A 32 10.73 -8.17 0.01
N LYS A 33 10.33 -9.10 0.87
CA LYS A 33 9.61 -10.33 0.50
C LYS A 33 8.10 -10.15 0.38
N HIS A 34 7.57 -8.98 0.72
CA HIS A 34 6.14 -8.71 0.60
C HIS A 34 5.79 -8.49 -0.88
N GLU A 35 4.82 -9.27 -1.36
CA GLU A 35 4.29 -9.10 -2.71
C GLU A 35 3.72 -7.69 -2.86
N LYS A 36 4.12 -7.01 -3.92
CA LYS A 36 3.60 -5.68 -4.25
C LYS A 36 2.33 -5.86 -5.06
N VAL A 37 1.34 -5.03 -4.79
CA VAL A 37 0.13 -4.94 -5.62
C VAL A 37 0.55 -4.64 -7.05
N LYS A 38 0.00 -5.37 -8.01
CA LYS A 38 0.27 -5.16 -9.45
C LYS A 38 -0.09 -3.73 -9.84
N GLU A 39 0.72 -3.12 -10.69
CA GLU A 39 0.49 -1.74 -11.14
C GLU A 39 -0.83 -1.60 -11.91
N THR A 40 -1.26 -2.66 -12.61
CA THR A 40 -2.56 -2.70 -13.30
C THR A 40 -3.71 -2.42 -12.34
N VAL A 41 -3.74 -3.13 -11.20
CA VAL A 41 -4.76 -2.98 -10.16
C VAL A 41 -4.74 -1.57 -9.57
N VAL A 42 -3.55 -0.97 -9.42
CA VAL A 42 -3.42 0.41 -8.95
C VAL A 42 -4.01 1.38 -9.97
N GLN A 43 -3.75 1.17 -11.26
CA GLN A 43 -4.29 1.99 -12.33
C GLN A 43 -5.81 1.87 -12.43
N ASP A 44 -6.36 0.67 -12.30
CA ASP A 44 -7.81 0.43 -12.32
C ASP A 44 -8.51 1.20 -11.19
N VAL A 45 -7.90 1.26 -10.00
CA VAL A 45 -8.41 2.07 -8.88
C VAL A 45 -8.38 3.57 -9.21
N ARG A 46 -7.29 4.07 -9.80
CA ARG A 46 -7.19 5.49 -10.21
C ARG A 46 -8.26 5.84 -11.23
N ASP A 47 -8.45 4.99 -12.22
CA ASP A 47 -9.42 5.20 -13.29
C ASP A 47 -10.84 5.17 -12.74
N HIS A 48 -11.13 4.24 -11.82
CA HIS A 48 -12.42 4.19 -11.11
C HIS A 48 -12.67 5.45 -10.27
N ILE A 49 -11.69 5.94 -9.50
CA ILE A 49 -11.84 7.18 -8.72
C ILE A 49 -12.07 8.38 -9.64
N ASN A 50 -11.35 8.47 -10.76
CA ASN A 50 -11.52 9.54 -11.75
C ASN A 50 -12.88 9.50 -12.47
N SER A 51 -13.56 8.35 -12.50
CA SER A 51 -14.88 8.23 -13.12
C SER A 51 -15.98 8.99 -12.39
N PHE A 52 -15.78 9.31 -11.10
CA PHE A 52 -16.74 10.07 -10.30
C PHE A 52 -16.64 11.57 -10.63
N ALA A 53 -17.78 12.18 -10.94
CA ALA A 53 -17.86 13.62 -11.14
C ALA A 53 -17.54 14.36 -9.82
N ALA A 54 -16.41 15.06 -9.80
CA ALA A 54 -16.07 15.98 -8.72
C ALA A 54 -16.75 17.33 -8.97
N ILE A 55 -17.48 17.82 -7.98
CA ILE A 55 -18.10 19.14 -8.01
C ILE A 55 -17.02 20.15 -7.58
N ASP A 56 -16.80 21.15 -8.43
CA ASP A 56 -15.96 22.27 -8.05
C ASP A 56 -16.58 23.00 -6.86
N SER A 57 -15.71 23.52 -6.01
CA SER A 57 -16.08 24.28 -4.81
C SER A 57 -16.80 25.59 -5.19
N HIS A 58 -18.06 25.51 -5.63
CA HIS A 58 -18.88 26.67 -5.99
C HIS A 58 -19.29 27.47 -4.75
N TYR A 59 -19.21 26.85 -3.57
CA TYR A 59 -19.56 27.45 -2.28
C TYR A 59 -18.40 27.58 -1.30
N CYS A 60 -17.27 26.85 -1.46
CA CYS A 60 -16.14 27.01 -0.54
C CYS A 60 -15.15 28.04 -1.10
N SER A 61 -15.01 29.11 -0.32
CA SER A 61 -14.10 30.25 -0.44
C SER A 61 -12.81 29.96 -1.23
N ALA A 62 -12.40 30.92 -2.08
CA ALA A 62 -11.28 30.90 -3.04
C ALA A 62 -9.87 30.58 -2.50
N ARG A 63 -9.75 30.15 -1.24
CA ARG A 63 -8.49 29.83 -0.55
C ARG A 63 -8.01 28.40 -0.75
N THR A 64 -8.85 27.47 -1.21
CA THR A 64 -8.48 26.06 -1.39
C THR A 64 -8.91 25.50 -2.75
N ASN A 65 -8.00 24.85 -3.47
CA ASN A 65 -8.29 24.09 -4.71
C ASN A 65 -8.85 22.68 -4.40
N LYS A 66 -9.61 22.52 -3.31
CA LYS A 66 -10.14 21.23 -2.91
C LYS A 66 -11.39 20.91 -3.72
N LYS A 67 -11.47 19.70 -4.25
CA LYS A 67 -12.61 19.21 -5.00
C LYS A 67 -13.50 18.36 -4.10
N TYR A 68 -14.81 18.45 -4.29
CA TYR A 68 -15.76 17.74 -3.44
C TYR A 68 -16.56 16.72 -4.25
N LEU A 69 -16.69 15.52 -3.69
CA LEU A 69 -17.61 14.49 -4.13
C LEU A 69 -18.97 14.72 -3.46
N ASP A 70 -20.02 14.17 -4.08
CA ASP A 70 -21.39 14.19 -3.55
C ASP A 70 -21.43 13.71 -2.08
N ALA A 71 -22.20 14.40 -1.23
CA ALA A 71 -22.43 14.06 0.18
C ALA A 71 -23.05 12.66 0.36
N LEU A 72 -23.79 12.18 -0.65
CA LEU A 72 -24.34 10.83 -0.66
C LEU A 72 -23.29 9.76 -0.96
N LEU A 73 -22.15 10.15 -1.53
CA LEU A 73 -21.03 9.26 -1.78
C LEU A 73 -20.19 9.09 -0.51
N SER A 74 -19.58 7.93 -0.39
CA SER A 74 -18.59 7.68 0.65
C SER A 74 -17.53 6.74 0.10
N LEU A 75 -16.34 6.76 0.70
CA LEU A 75 -15.26 5.87 0.28
C LEU A 75 -15.70 4.39 0.26
N ALA A 76 -16.48 3.96 1.27
CA ALA A 76 -17.03 2.62 1.33
C ALA A 76 -18.02 2.33 0.19
N LYS A 77 -18.86 3.30 -0.20
CA LYS A 77 -19.78 3.15 -1.35
C LYS A 77 -19.00 3.10 -2.66
N MET A 78 -17.99 3.97 -2.84
CA MET A 78 -17.14 3.96 -4.03
C MET A 78 -16.41 2.63 -4.19
N TYR A 79 -15.88 2.08 -3.09
CA TYR A 79 -15.23 0.78 -3.07
C TYR A 79 -16.20 -0.37 -3.40
N ARG A 80 -17.44 -0.35 -2.90
CA ARG A 80 -18.46 -1.33 -3.31
C ARG A 80 -18.76 -1.27 -4.81
N LEU A 81 -18.86 -0.06 -5.37
CA LEU A 81 -19.06 0.12 -6.81
C LEU A 81 -17.85 -0.39 -7.61
N TYR A 82 -16.63 -0.21 -7.10
CA TYR A 82 -15.41 -0.79 -7.68
C TYR A 82 -15.48 -2.32 -7.70
N GLU A 83 -15.88 -2.94 -6.57
CA GLU A 83 -16.04 -4.39 -6.46
C GLU A 83 -17.14 -4.97 -7.37
N GLU A 84 -18.15 -4.16 -7.70
CA GLU A 84 -19.22 -4.52 -8.62
C GLU A 84 -18.82 -4.37 -10.09
N ALA A 85 -18.02 -3.34 -10.40
CA ALA A 85 -17.56 -3.03 -11.76
C ALA A 85 -16.55 -4.06 -12.27
N ASP A 86 -15.64 -4.53 -11.42
CA ASP A 86 -14.62 -5.51 -11.79
C ASP A 86 -14.75 -6.80 -10.99
N LYS A 87 -15.58 -7.71 -11.50
CA LYS A 87 -15.80 -9.01 -10.87
C LYS A 87 -14.77 -10.06 -11.25
N GLU A 88 -14.09 -9.87 -12.38
CA GLU A 88 -13.32 -10.90 -13.07
C GLU A 88 -11.81 -10.78 -12.83
N HIS A 89 -11.30 -9.60 -12.49
CA HIS A 89 -9.88 -9.38 -12.24
C HIS A 89 -9.52 -9.31 -10.74
N GLU A 90 -8.22 -9.33 -10.49
CA GLU A 90 -7.62 -9.14 -9.18
C GLU A 90 -7.87 -7.70 -8.68
N ARG A 91 -8.33 -7.58 -7.44
CA ARG A 91 -8.84 -6.31 -6.89
C ARG A 91 -7.92 -5.76 -5.82
N ALA A 92 -7.85 -4.44 -5.72
CA ALA A 92 -7.22 -3.80 -4.57
C ALA A 92 -8.04 -4.07 -3.31
N SER A 93 -7.36 -4.22 -2.16
CA SER A 93 -8.05 -4.19 -0.87
C SER A 93 -8.60 -2.80 -0.56
N ILE A 94 -9.62 -2.72 0.29
CA ILE A 94 -10.20 -1.45 0.74
C ILE A 94 -9.16 -0.50 1.34
N ASP A 95 -8.16 -1.01 2.07
CA ASP A 95 -7.08 -0.21 2.64
C ASP A 95 -6.19 0.39 1.55
N LYS A 96 -5.90 -0.37 0.50
CA LYS A 96 -5.10 0.12 -0.63
C LYS A 96 -5.89 1.15 -1.43
N TYR A 97 -7.16 0.89 -1.69
CA TYR A 97 -8.08 1.84 -2.32
C TYR A 97 -8.13 3.16 -1.56
N ARG A 98 -8.26 3.08 -0.22
CA ARG A 98 -8.23 4.26 0.67
C ARG A 98 -6.93 5.04 0.58
N ARG A 99 -5.78 4.35 0.65
CA ARG A 99 -4.48 5.02 0.54
C ARG A 99 -4.33 5.74 -0.78
N ILE A 100 -4.72 5.12 -1.90
CA ILE A 100 -4.67 5.76 -3.22
C ILE A 100 -5.55 7.02 -3.21
N PHE A 101 -6.77 6.93 -2.67
CA PHE A 101 -7.65 8.09 -2.54
C PHE A 101 -7.04 9.22 -1.69
N ASP A 102 -6.52 8.91 -0.51
CA ASP A 102 -6.02 9.91 0.45
C ASP A 102 -4.66 10.52 0.01
N GLU A 103 -3.78 9.73 -0.64
CA GLU A 103 -2.43 10.15 -1.02
C GLU A 103 -2.37 10.81 -2.41
N GLU A 104 -3.15 10.31 -3.38
CA GLU A 104 -3.08 10.76 -4.77
C GLU A 104 -4.16 11.79 -5.13
N PHE A 105 -5.28 11.85 -4.39
CA PHE A 105 -6.40 12.72 -4.72
C PHE A 105 -6.66 13.78 -3.64
N ASN A 106 -6.71 15.05 -4.06
CA ASN A 106 -7.17 16.15 -3.19
C ASN A 106 -8.70 16.28 -3.18
N LEU A 107 -9.39 15.17 -2.90
CA LEU A 107 -10.84 15.05 -2.85
C LEU A 107 -11.35 15.00 -1.40
N ALA A 108 -12.57 15.48 -1.16
CA ALA A 108 -13.32 15.24 0.07
C ALA A 108 -14.80 15.04 -0.23
N PHE A 109 -15.55 14.50 0.72
CA PHE A 109 -17.01 14.40 0.62
C PHE A 109 -17.64 15.69 1.16
N HIS A 110 -18.73 16.16 0.53
CA HIS A 110 -19.50 17.34 0.98
C HIS A 110 -20.31 17.05 2.24
#